data_AF-A0A537PIK3-F1
#
_entry.id   AF-A0A537PIK3-F1
#
_cell.length_a   1.000
_cell.length_b   1.000
_cell.length_c   1.000
_cell.angle_alpha   90.00
_cell.angle_beta   90.00
_cell.angle_gamma   90.00
#
_symmetry.space_group_name_H-M   'P 1'
#
loop_
_entity.id
_entity.type
_entity.pdbx_description
1 polymer ?
#
loop_
_entity_poly.entity_id
_entity_poly.type
_entity_poly.pdbx_seq_one_letter_code
_entity_poly.pdbx_strand_id
1 'polypeptide(L)'
;WPVLSASLLVTLLTTLQGLALAAGGGIALAILFNQSRLVEYSLYPYAVILQVTPIVAIAPLLLIYLPQQAAVLACAWIVAFFPVLANTTLGLNSVDHNLADLFRPAALPYMLGGLRIAGGLALIGAVVAEIAAGSAGAGSGLAYRIAESGYRLDIPRMFAALVLLAMTGIVIYFAMSLVSHLVLRRWHESAVAREP
;
A
#
# COMPACT_ATOMS: atom_id res chain seq x y z
N TRP A 1 -14.71 -20.23 12.10
CA TRP A 1 -13.26 -20.00 12.32
C TRP A 1 -12.39 -20.35 11.11
N PRO A 2 -12.29 -21.61 10.62
CA PRO A 2 -11.33 -21.97 9.56
C PRO A 2 -11.52 -21.20 8.24
N VAL A 3 -12.78 -20.90 7.90
CA VAL A 3 -13.09 -20.11 6.69
C VAL A 3 -12.65 -18.65 6.84
N LEU A 4 -12.82 -18.04 8.02
CA LEU A 4 -12.44 -16.65 8.25
C LEU A 4 -10.92 -16.49 8.33
N SER A 5 -10.21 -17.44 8.94
CA SER A 5 -8.74 -17.41 8.99
C SER A 5 -8.10 -17.58 7.62
N ALA A 6 -8.66 -18.44 6.76
CA ALA A 6 -8.20 -18.59 5.39
C ALA A 6 -8.42 -17.30 4.58
N SER A 7 -9.62 -16.71 4.67
CA SER A 7 -9.93 -15.43 4.03
C SER A 7 -9.06 -14.29 4.53
N LEU A 8 -8.79 -14.23 5.83
CA LEU A 8 -7.87 -13.26 6.44
C LEU A 8 -6.47 -13.37 5.83
N LEU A 9 -5.95 -14.60 5.71
CA LEU A 9 -4.62 -14.84 5.16
C LEU A 9 -4.53 -14.40 3.69
N VAL A 10 -5.57 -14.64 2.89
CA VAL A 10 -5.63 -14.18 1.49
C VAL A 10 -5.57 -12.65 1.42
N THR A 11 -6.42 -11.95 2.17
CA THR A 11 -6.45 -10.48 2.18
C THR A 11 -5.12 -9.91 2.67
N LEU A 12 -4.56 -10.49 3.73
CA LEU A 12 -3.29 -10.05 4.30
C LEU A 12 -2.13 -10.24 3.31
N LEU A 13 -2.00 -11.42 2.71
CA LEU A 13 -0.93 -11.69 1.74
C LEU A 13 -1.05 -10.76 0.53
N THR A 14 -2.24 -10.60 -0.03
CA THR A 14 -2.46 -9.74 -1.20
C THR A 14 -2.14 -8.27 -0.87
N THR A 15 -2.54 -7.81 0.31
CA THR A 15 -2.22 -6.47 0.81
C THR A 15 -0.71 -6.27 0.95
N LEU A 16 -0.01 -7.22 1.58
CA LEU A 16 1.44 -7.14 1.77
C LEU A 16 2.22 -7.21 0.46
N GLN A 17 1.79 -8.06 -0.48
CA GLN A 17 2.38 -8.14 -1.81
C GLN A 17 2.17 -6.83 -2.59
N GLY A 18 0.95 -6.29 -2.59
CA GLY A 18 0.65 -5.02 -3.26
C GLY A 18 1.46 -3.87 -2.67
N LEU A 19 1.56 -3.82 -1.34
CA LEU A 19 2.41 -2.87 -0.62
C LEU A 19 3.90 -3.02 -0.95
N ALA A 20 4.42 -4.25 -1.02
CA ALA A 20 5.82 -4.48 -1.36
C ALA A 20 6.15 -4.05 -2.80
N LEU A 21 5.25 -4.34 -3.74
CA LEU A 21 5.37 -3.87 -5.13
C LEU A 21 5.26 -2.35 -5.22
N ALA A 22 4.39 -1.73 -4.41
CA ALA A 22 4.20 -0.29 -4.37
C ALA A 22 5.43 0.41 -3.77
N ALA A 23 5.98 -0.16 -2.70
CA ALA A 23 7.23 0.28 -2.10
C ALA A 23 8.37 0.24 -3.12
N GLY A 24 8.61 -0.92 -3.74
CA GLY A 24 9.68 -1.09 -4.72
C GLY A 24 9.52 -0.18 -5.94
N GLY A 25 8.34 -0.20 -6.57
CA GLY A 25 8.06 0.59 -7.77
C GLY A 25 8.03 2.10 -7.51
N GLY A 26 7.39 2.53 -6.42
CA GLY A 26 7.27 3.94 -6.05
C GLY A 26 8.61 4.55 -5.67
N ILE A 27 9.43 3.84 -4.88
CA ILE A 27 10.78 4.29 -4.52
C ILE A 27 11.68 4.34 -5.76
N ALA A 28 11.68 3.30 -6.59
CA ALA A 28 12.50 3.27 -7.80
C ALA A 28 12.15 4.42 -8.75
N LEU A 29 10.86 4.69 -8.96
CA LEU A 29 10.43 5.78 -9.83
C LEU A 29 10.71 7.16 -9.22
N ALA A 30 10.57 7.34 -7.90
CA ALA A 30 10.94 8.56 -7.21
C ALA A 30 12.44 8.89 -7.36
N ILE A 31 13.30 7.87 -7.27
CA ILE A 31 14.74 8.00 -7.51
C ILE A 31 15.02 8.41 -8.96
N LEU A 32 14.24 7.90 -9.92
CA LEU A 32 14.35 8.30 -11.33
C LEU A 32 13.90 9.74 -11.55
N PHE A 33 12.85 10.20 -10.86
CA PHE A 33 12.37 11.59 -10.91
C PHE A 33 13.42 12.57 -10.39
N ASN A 34 14.08 12.24 -9.27
CA ASN A 34 15.17 13.05 -8.74
C ASN A 34 16.30 13.22 -9.78
N GLN A 35 16.67 12.14 -10.47
CA GLN A 35 17.76 12.19 -11.46
C GLN A 35 17.42 12.99 -12.72
N SER A 36 16.14 13.13 -13.08
CA SER A 36 15.74 13.83 -14.31
C SER A 36 14.41 14.55 -14.16
N ARG A 37 14.48 15.89 -14.13
CA ARG A 37 13.29 16.77 -14.13
C ARG A 37 12.38 16.51 -15.34
N LEU A 38 12.92 16.12 -16.49
CA LEU A 38 12.12 15.80 -17.67
C LEU A 38 11.26 14.55 -17.45
N VAL A 39 11.82 13.53 -16.79
CA VAL A 39 11.08 12.30 -16.48
C VAL A 39 10.01 12.59 -15.43
N GLU A 40 10.34 13.38 -14.41
CA GLU A 40 9.39 13.85 -13.40
C GLU A 40 8.21 14.58 -14.07
N TYR A 41 8.47 15.65 -14.85
CA TYR A 41 7.40 16.40 -15.50
C TYR A 41 6.54 15.56 -16.46
N SER A 42 7.14 14.56 -17.11
CA SER A 42 6.43 13.72 -18.08
C SER A 42 5.59 12.63 -17.40
N LEU A 43 6.08 12.01 -16.33
CA LEU A 43 5.43 10.86 -15.68
C LEU A 43 4.54 11.24 -14.49
N TYR A 44 4.79 12.39 -13.84
CA TYR A 44 4.02 12.86 -12.70
C TYR A 44 2.51 13.01 -13.00
N PRO A 45 2.07 13.55 -14.15
CA PRO A 45 0.65 13.63 -14.49
C PRO A 45 -0.04 12.25 -14.51
N TYR A 46 0.63 11.21 -15.01
CA TYR A 46 0.06 9.86 -15.03
C TYR A 46 -0.09 9.28 -13.62
N ALA A 47 0.86 9.54 -12.73
CA ALA A 47 0.75 9.14 -11.33
C ALA A 47 -0.44 9.82 -10.63
N VAL A 48 -0.68 11.11 -10.91
CA VAL A 48 -1.84 11.85 -10.39
C VAL A 48 -3.15 11.31 -10.96
N ILE A 49 -3.23 11.04 -12.26
CA ILE A 49 -4.41 10.44 -12.89
C ILE A 49 -4.76 9.10 -12.22
N LEU A 50 -3.74 8.27 -11.97
CA LEU A 50 -3.92 6.98 -11.32
C LEU A 50 -4.47 7.13 -9.89
N GLN A 51 -4.05 8.15 -9.15
CA GLN A 51 -4.53 8.43 -7.79
C GLN A 51 -5.95 9.02 -7.75
N VAL A 52 -6.29 9.90 -8.69
CA VAL A 52 -7.60 10.57 -8.74
C VAL A 52 -8.68 9.63 -9.25
N THR A 53 -8.32 8.64 -10.07
CA THR A 53 -9.28 7.67 -10.59
C THR A 53 -9.75 6.75 -9.45
N PRO A 54 -11.06 6.71 -9.13
CA PRO A 54 -11.56 5.90 -8.02
C PRO A 54 -11.29 4.42 -8.24
N ILE A 55 -10.60 3.77 -7.30
CA ILE A 55 -10.26 2.34 -7.44
C ILE A 55 -11.49 1.45 -7.54
N VAL A 56 -12.60 1.85 -6.92
CA VAL A 56 -13.90 1.15 -7.02
C VAL A 56 -14.45 1.12 -8.45
N ALA A 57 -14.12 2.12 -9.27
CA ALA A 57 -14.51 2.15 -10.68
C ALA A 57 -13.54 1.33 -11.56
N ILE A 58 -12.25 1.29 -11.20
CA ILE A 58 -11.22 0.55 -11.95
C ILE A 58 -11.29 -0.96 -11.67
N ALA A 59 -11.56 -1.37 -10.43
CA ALA A 59 -11.47 -2.78 -10.03
C ALA A 59 -12.30 -3.74 -10.90
N PRO A 60 -13.56 -3.45 -11.26
CA PRO A 60 -14.34 -4.29 -12.18
C PRO A 60 -13.70 -4.42 -13.56
N LEU A 61 -13.11 -3.35 -14.10
CA LEU A 61 -12.42 -3.39 -15.39
C LEU A 61 -11.19 -4.30 -15.32
N LEU A 62 -10.39 -4.17 -14.26
CA LEU A 62 -9.23 -5.06 -14.07
C LEU A 62 -9.64 -6.53 -13.99
N LEU A 63 -10.78 -6.85 -13.37
CA LEU A 63 -11.29 -8.22 -13.29
C LEU A 63 -11.76 -8.79 -14.63
N ILE A 64 -12.07 -7.94 -15.62
CA ILE A 64 -12.39 -8.38 -17.00
C ILE A 64 -11.11 -8.79 -17.74
N TYR A 65 -10.03 -8.03 -17.56
CA TYR A 65 -8.80 -8.19 -18.33
C TYR A 65 -7.73 -9.06 -17.65
N LEU A 66 -7.77 -9.18 -16.32
CA LEU A 66 -6.78 -9.90 -15.52
C LEU A 66 -7.43 -11.03 -14.72
N PRO A 67 -6.66 -12.09 -14.39
CA PRO A 67 -7.12 -13.09 -13.45
C PRO A 67 -7.35 -12.45 -12.08
N GLN A 68 -8.33 -12.95 -11.34
CA GLN A 68 -8.80 -12.33 -10.08
C GLN A 68 -7.66 -11.97 -9.10
N GLN A 69 -6.72 -12.88 -8.87
CA GLN A 69 -5.59 -12.64 -7.95
C GLN A 69 -4.73 -11.46 -8.42
N ALA A 70 -4.45 -11.36 -9.72
CA ALA A 70 -3.69 -10.25 -10.29
C ALA A 70 -4.48 -8.94 -10.27
N ALA A 71 -5.79 -8.98 -10.49
CA ALA A 71 -6.65 -7.79 -10.42
C ALA A 71 -6.69 -7.21 -9.00
N VAL A 72 -6.88 -8.05 -7.97
CA VAL A 72 -6.89 -7.61 -6.56
C VAL A 72 -5.51 -7.08 -6.17
N LEU A 73 -4.44 -7.78 -6.55
CA LEU A 73 -3.06 -7.34 -6.32
C LEU A 73 -2.78 -5.99 -7.00
N ALA A 74 -3.20 -5.82 -8.25
CA ALA A 74 -3.05 -4.58 -8.99
C ALA A 74 -3.80 -3.43 -8.30
N CYS A 75 -5.00 -3.68 -7.77
CA CYS A 75 -5.73 -2.66 -7.03
C CYS A 75 -5.00 -2.25 -5.74
N ALA A 76 -4.53 -3.21 -4.95
CA ALA A 76 -3.73 -2.93 -3.76
C ALA A 76 -2.47 -2.13 -4.09
N TRP A 77 -1.78 -2.51 -5.17
CA TRP A 77 -0.58 -1.83 -5.67
C TRP A 77 -0.89 -0.39 -6.11
N ILE A 78 -1.89 -0.17 -6.97
CA ILE A 78 -2.27 1.14 -7.52
C ILE A 78 -2.50 2.17 -6.41
N VAL A 79 -3.31 1.81 -5.41
CA VAL A 79 -3.69 2.74 -4.35
C VAL A 79 -2.51 3.01 -3.39
N ALA A 80 -1.66 2.01 -3.16
CA ALA A 80 -0.49 2.14 -2.30
C ALA A 80 0.69 2.86 -2.99
N PHE A 81 0.78 2.78 -4.32
CA PHE A 81 1.91 3.26 -5.11
C PHE A 81 2.12 4.78 -5.00
N PHE A 82 1.05 5.56 -5.15
CA PHE A 82 1.17 7.01 -5.23
C PHE A 82 1.68 7.66 -3.93
N PRO A 83 1.16 7.32 -2.72
CA PRO A 83 1.73 7.83 -1.47
C PRO A 83 3.22 7.51 -1.31
N VAL A 84 3.66 6.31 -1.72
CA VAL A 84 5.09 5.94 -1.68
C VAL A 84 5.89 6.84 -2.63
N LEU A 85 5.46 6.94 -3.89
CA LEU A 85 6.10 7.77 -4.91
C LEU A 85 6.20 9.23 -4.44
N ALA A 86 5.07 9.84 -4.10
CA ALA A 86 4.98 11.26 -3.76
C ALA A 86 5.83 11.60 -2.52
N ASN A 87 5.71 10.84 -1.43
CA ASN A 87 6.49 11.13 -0.21
C ASN A 87 7.98 10.87 -0.42
N THR A 88 8.35 9.85 -1.20
CA THR A 88 9.76 9.58 -1.51
C THR A 88 10.34 10.70 -2.36
N THR A 89 9.65 11.15 -3.41
CA THR A 89 10.08 12.28 -4.25
C THR A 89 10.20 13.57 -3.43
N LEU A 90 9.24 13.86 -2.54
CA LEU A 90 9.32 15.02 -1.64
C LEU A 90 10.53 14.94 -0.69
N GLY A 91 10.77 13.79 -0.07
CA GLY A 91 11.93 13.59 0.79
C GLY A 91 13.25 13.74 0.04
N LEU A 92 13.32 13.19 -1.18
CA LEU A 92 14.48 13.30 -2.06
C LEU A 92 14.74 14.74 -2.51
N ASN A 93 13.69 15.51 -2.82
CA ASN A 93 13.79 16.91 -3.25
C ASN A 93 14.05 17.90 -2.09
N SER A 94 13.73 17.51 -0.85
CA SER A 94 13.97 18.34 0.35
C SER A 94 15.43 18.43 0.79
N VAL A 95 16.30 17.58 0.24
CA VAL A 95 17.74 17.60 0.53
C VAL A 95 18.43 18.49 -0.50
N ASP A 96 19.26 19.43 -0.04
CA ASP A 96 19.99 20.34 -0.93
C ASP A 96 20.85 19.58 -1.95
N HIS A 97 20.74 19.96 -3.23
CA HIS A 97 21.45 19.33 -4.37
C HIS A 97 22.98 19.25 -4.19
N ASN A 98 23.56 20.05 -3.28
CA ASN A 98 25.00 20.18 -3.06
C ASN A 98 25.59 19.14 -2.08
N LEU A 99 24.77 18.23 -1.51
CA LEU A 99 25.18 17.21 -0.53
C LEU A 99 24.92 15.78 -1.05
N ALA A 100 25.53 15.47 -2.21
CA ALA A 100 25.50 14.18 -2.91
C ALA A 100 25.63 12.93 -2.03
N ASP A 101 26.51 12.99 -1.03
CA ASP A 101 26.80 11.84 -0.18
C ASP A 101 25.81 11.64 0.99
N LEU A 102 24.81 12.51 1.15
CA LEU A 102 23.83 12.48 2.25
C LEU A 102 22.36 12.26 1.81
N PHE A 103 22.10 12.07 0.52
CA PHE A 103 20.74 12.01 -0.04
C PHE A 103 19.87 10.86 0.47
N ARG A 104 20.42 9.65 0.53
CA ARG A 104 19.65 8.45 0.93
C ARG A 104 19.27 8.44 2.42
N PRO A 105 20.15 8.85 3.35
CA PRO A 105 19.79 8.95 4.77
C PRO A 105 18.70 9.98 5.07
N ALA A 106 18.71 11.15 4.42
CA ALA A 106 17.83 12.26 4.79
C ALA A 106 16.40 12.10 4.24
N ALA A 107 16.21 11.40 3.11
CA ALA A 107 14.88 11.09 2.58
C ALA A 107 14.15 9.95 3.31
N LEU A 108 14.87 9.18 4.14
CA LEU A 108 14.36 7.98 4.80
C LEU A 108 13.10 8.22 5.69
N PRO A 109 13.01 9.29 6.50
CA PRO A 109 11.80 9.57 7.28
C PRO A 109 10.56 9.80 6.40
N TYR A 110 10.73 10.50 5.27
CA TYR A 110 9.66 10.74 4.31
C TYR A 110 9.25 9.47 3.58
N MET A 111 10.21 8.63 3.16
CA MET A 111 9.94 7.32 2.57
C MET A 111 9.12 6.43 3.51
N LEU A 112 9.51 6.37 4.79
CA LEU A 112 8.81 5.60 5.82
C LEU A 112 7.42 6.18 6.12
N GLY A 113 7.27 7.50 6.07
CA GLY A 113 5.97 8.19 6.16
C GLY A 113 5.04 7.77 5.03
N GLY A 114 5.52 7.82 3.78
CA GLY A 114 4.78 7.35 2.60
C GLY A 114 4.39 5.89 2.69
N LEU A 115 5.32 5.04 3.13
CA LEU A 115 5.10 3.61 3.29
C LEU A 115 4.03 3.31 4.36
N ARG A 116 4.03 4.04 5.48
CA ARG A 116 2.99 3.92 6.53
C ARG A 116 1.59 4.27 6.01
N ILE A 117 1.47 5.33 5.21
CA ILE A 117 0.20 5.73 4.59
C ILE A 117 -0.23 4.67 3.56
N ALA A 118 0.71 4.22 2.73
CA ALA A 118 0.50 3.21 1.71
C ALA A 118 0.03 1.87 2.28
N GLY A 119 0.46 1.49 3.50
CA GLY A 119 0.01 0.26 4.14
C GLY A 119 -1.50 0.18 4.36
N GLY A 120 -2.12 1.26 4.85
CA GLY A 120 -3.57 1.31 5.01
C GLY A 120 -4.31 1.34 3.67
N LEU A 121 -3.77 2.09 2.71
CA LEU A 121 -4.32 2.22 1.37
C LEU A 121 -4.24 0.93 0.54
N ALA A 122 -3.18 0.13 0.71
CA ALA A 122 -3.06 -1.19 0.11
C ALA A 122 -4.20 -2.11 0.54
N LEU A 123 -4.53 -2.10 1.84
CA LEU A 123 -5.64 -2.89 2.37
C LEU A 123 -6.97 -2.43 1.77
N ILE A 124 -7.19 -1.12 1.69
CA ILE A 124 -8.40 -0.56 1.07
C ILE A 124 -8.51 -1.00 -0.40
N GLY A 125 -7.43 -0.92 -1.17
CA GLY A 125 -7.39 -1.36 -2.58
C GLY A 125 -7.72 -2.84 -2.73
N ALA A 126 -7.15 -3.71 -1.87
CA ALA A 126 -7.46 -5.13 -1.85
C ALA A 126 -8.94 -5.40 -1.53
N VAL A 127 -9.46 -4.76 -0.48
CA VAL A 127 -10.86 -4.92 -0.02
C VAL A 127 -11.86 -4.52 -1.10
N VAL A 128 -11.64 -3.39 -1.77
CA VAL A 128 -12.52 -2.92 -2.84
C VAL A 128 -12.55 -3.92 -3.99
N ALA A 129 -11.39 -4.44 -4.39
CA ALA A 129 -11.31 -5.42 -5.47
C ALA A 129 -11.87 -6.79 -5.08
N GLU A 130 -11.69 -7.22 -3.83
CA GLU A 130 -12.29 -8.45 -3.30
C GLU A 130 -13.82 -8.41 -3.32
N ILE A 131 -14.42 -7.26 -2.98
CA ILE A 131 -15.88 -7.07 -3.08
C ILE A 131 -16.33 -7.14 -4.54
N ALA A 132 -15.62 -6.45 -5.44
CA ALA A 132 -15.95 -6.44 -6.86
C ALA A 132 -15.80 -7.82 -7.53
N ALA A 133 -14.85 -8.63 -7.08
CA ALA A 133 -14.57 -9.94 -7.66
C ALA A 133 -15.70 -10.97 -7.46
N GLY A 134 -16.53 -10.80 -6.41
CA GLY A 134 -17.78 -11.54 -6.24
C GLY A 134 -17.69 -13.08 -6.17
N SER A 135 -16.50 -13.67 -6.05
CA SER A 135 -16.33 -15.13 -6.19
C SER A 135 -16.43 -15.91 -4.86
N ALA A 136 -17.27 -16.94 -4.88
CA ALA A 136 -17.46 -17.90 -3.79
C ALA A 136 -16.40 -19.01 -3.87
N GLY A 137 -15.58 -19.18 -2.83
CA GLY A 137 -14.60 -20.29 -2.77
C GLY A 137 -13.64 -20.21 -1.58
N ALA A 138 -12.79 -21.23 -1.41
CA ALA A 138 -11.80 -21.29 -0.34
C ALA A 138 -10.66 -20.24 -0.45
N GLY A 139 -10.53 -19.59 -1.61
CA GLY A 139 -9.54 -18.54 -1.87
C GLY A 139 -10.09 -17.11 -1.84
N SER A 140 -11.32 -16.89 -1.36
CA SER A 140 -11.90 -15.54 -1.29
C SER A 140 -11.47 -14.82 -0.01
N GLY A 141 -11.15 -13.53 -0.14
CA GLY A 141 -10.71 -12.70 0.98
C GLY A 141 -11.82 -12.29 1.95
N LEU A 142 -11.46 -11.57 3.00
CA LEU A 142 -12.39 -11.15 4.06
C LEU A 142 -13.51 -10.27 3.52
N ALA A 143 -13.23 -9.37 2.58
CA ALA A 143 -14.23 -8.43 2.11
C ALA A 143 -15.35 -9.12 1.33
N TYR A 144 -14.99 -10.15 0.56
CA TYR A 144 -15.98 -11.04 -0.05
C TYR A 144 -16.85 -11.73 1.01
N ARG A 145 -16.26 -12.22 2.12
CA ARG A 145 -17.03 -12.87 3.20
C ARG A 145 -18.00 -11.93 3.90
N ILE A 146 -17.65 -10.65 4.00
CA ILE A 146 -18.56 -9.62 4.50
C ILE A 146 -19.77 -9.50 3.55
N ALA A 147 -19.52 -9.35 2.25
CA ALA A 147 -20.59 -9.23 1.25
C ALA A 147 -21.48 -10.49 1.19
N GLU A 148 -20.87 -11.68 1.12
CA GLU A 148 -21.58 -12.97 1.13
C GLU A 148 -22.47 -13.14 2.36
N SER A 149 -21.95 -12.82 3.55
CA SER A 149 -22.71 -12.94 4.81
C SER A 149 -23.88 -11.95 4.85
N GLY A 150 -23.72 -10.77 4.26
CA GLY A 150 -24.79 -9.79 4.07
C GLY A 150 -25.92 -10.33 3.19
N TYR A 151 -25.59 -10.94 2.05
CA TYR A 151 -26.59 -11.57 1.17
C TYR A 151 -27.31 -12.74 1.83
N ARG A 152 -26.61 -13.49 2.69
CA ARG A 152 -27.16 -14.64 3.43
C ARG A 152 -27.87 -14.27 4.73
N LEU A 153 -27.89 -12.98 5.09
CA LEU A 153 -28.41 -12.48 6.37
C LEU A 153 -27.74 -13.14 7.60
N ASP A 154 -26.52 -13.64 7.45
CA ASP A 154 -25.71 -14.18 8.55
C ASP A 154 -24.97 -13.04 9.24
N ILE A 155 -25.76 -12.24 9.97
CA ILE A 155 -25.29 -11.03 10.65
C ILE A 155 -24.12 -11.31 11.62
N PRO A 156 -24.13 -12.37 12.46
CA PRO A 156 -23.01 -12.68 13.33
C PRO A 156 -21.69 -12.86 12.57
N ARG A 157 -21.72 -13.58 11.45
CA ARG A 157 -20.52 -13.81 10.62
C ARG A 157 -20.05 -12.54 9.92
N MET A 158 -20.99 -11.71 9.46
CA MET A 158 -20.68 -10.41 8.85
C MET A 158 -19.90 -9.51 9.81
N PHE A 159 -20.38 -9.36 11.05
CA PHE A 159 -19.68 -8.59 12.08
C PHE A 159 -18.32 -9.20 12.46
N ALA A 160 -18.24 -10.52 12.59
CA ALA A 160 -16.96 -11.19 12.86
C ALA A 160 -15.91 -10.92 11.77
N ALA A 161 -16.31 -10.99 10.48
CA ALA A 161 -15.42 -10.68 9.37
C ALA A 161 -15.01 -9.20 9.33
N LEU A 162 -15.95 -8.28 9.62
CA LEU A 162 -15.68 -6.84 9.69
C LEU A 162 -14.70 -6.50 10.82
N VAL A 163 -14.87 -7.08 12.01
CA VAL A 163 -13.94 -6.91 13.13
C VAL A 163 -12.55 -7.44 12.78
N LEU A 164 -12.46 -8.61 12.15
CA LEU A 164 -11.17 -9.15 11.69
C LEU A 164 -10.49 -8.24 10.66
N LEU A 165 -11.26 -7.68 9.73
CA LEU A 165 -10.74 -6.75 8.74
C LEU A 165 -10.23 -5.45 9.38
N ALA A 166 -10.98 -4.90 10.34
CA ALA A 166 -10.57 -3.71 11.10
C ALA A 166 -9.29 -3.99 11.91
N MET A 167 -9.22 -5.12 12.60
CA MET A 167 -8.02 -5.55 13.34
C MET A 167 -6.82 -5.71 12.40
N THR A 168 -7.02 -6.22 11.19
CA THR A 168 -5.95 -6.34 10.18
C THR A 168 -5.40 -4.97 9.80
N GLY A 169 -6.28 -3.99 9.54
CA GLY A 169 -5.85 -2.61 9.26
C GLY A 169 -5.07 -1.98 10.41
N ILE A 170 -5.54 -2.17 11.65
CA ILE A 170 -4.84 -1.70 12.86
C ILE A 170 -3.45 -2.34 12.97
N VAL A 171 -3.35 -3.66 12.79
CA VAL A 171 -2.10 -4.40 12.85
C VAL A 171 -1.13 -3.91 11.77
N ILE A 172 -1.59 -3.72 10.53
CA ILE A 172 -0.75 -3.18 9.45
C ILE A 172 -0.26 -1.77 9.82
N TYR A 173 -1.13 -0.89 10.30
CA TYR A 173 -0.74 0.47 10.69
C TYR A 173 0.32 0.47 11.80
N PHE A 174 0.12 -0.31 12.87
CA PHE A 174 1.09 -0.41 13.96
C PHE A 174 2.39 -1.07 13.53
N ALA A 175 2.33 -2.13 12.72
CA ALA A 175 3.52 -2.79 12.18
C ALA A 175 4.35 -1.80 11.36
N MET A 176 3.73 -1.01 10.49
CA MET A 176 4.41 0.00 9.68
C MET A 176 4.96 1.15 10.53
N SER A 177 4.22 1.56 11.57
CA SER A 177 4.72 2.53 12.56
C SER A 177 5.92 2.00 13.33
N LEU A 178 5.92 0.72 13.70
CA LEU A 178 7.02 0.07 14.41
C LEU A 178 8.26 -0.06 13.51
N VAL A 179 8.08 -0.48 12.26
CA VAL A 179 9.16 -0.52 11.26
C VAL A 179 9.76 0.86 11.08
N SER A 180 8.92 1.89 10.93
CA SER A 180 9.38 3.28 10.84
C SER A 180 10.20 3.69 12.06
N HIS A 181 9.71 3.40 13.28
CA HIS A 181 10.41 3.74 14.51
C HIS A 181 11.74 2.99 14.68
N LEU A 182 11.79 1.69 14.39
CA LEU A 182 13.00 0.87 14.52
C LEU A 182 14.09 1.30 13.52
N VAL A 183 13.70 1.63 12.29
CA VAL A 183 14.63 2.10 11.26
C VAL A 183 15.15 3.50 11.61
N LEU A 184 14.28 4.40 12.07
CA LEU A 184 14.68 5.77 12.45
C LEU A 184 15.49 5.81 13.75
N ARG A 185 15.32 4.86 14.67
CA ARG A 185 16.15 4.80 15.88
C ARG A 185 17.63 4.61 15.56
N ARG A 186 17.95 3.73 14.60
CA ARG A 186 19.33 3.55 14.10
C ARG A 186 19.86 4.75 13.31
N TRP A 187 18.95 5.51 12.70
CA TRP A 187 19.30 6.74 11.99
C TRP A 187 19.74 7.86 12.94
N HIS A 188 19.05 8.05 14.08
CA HIS A 188 19.46 9.05 15.07
C HIS A 188 20.85 8.78 15.65
N GLU A 189 21.20 7.51 15.90
CA GLU A 189 22.55 7.13 16.35
C GLU A 189 23.62 7.44 15.28
N SER A 190 23.27 7.34 13.99
CA SER A 190 24.18 7.62 12.87
C SER A 190 24.31 9.12 12.56
N ALA A 191 23.27 9.92 12.84
CA ALA A 191 23.28 11.37 12.68
C ALA A 191 24.07 12.07 13.79
N VAL A 192 23.95 11.60 15.05
CA VAL A 192 24.68 12.15 16.20
C VAL A 192 26.18 11.81 16.16
N ALA A 193 26.55 10.64 15.60
CA ALA A 193 27.96 10.25 15.47
C ALA A 193 28.77 11.08 14.44
N ARG A 194 28.14 12.02 13.73
CA ARG A 194 28.75 12.84 12.67
C ARG A 194 28.90 14.33 13.02
N GLU A 195 28.65 14.74 14.25
CA GLU A 195 28.98 16.09 14.73
C GLU A 195 30.38 16.08 15.38
N PRO A 196 31.45 16.55 14.67
CA PRO A 196 32.71 16.91 15.30
C PRO A 196 32.65 18.28 15.99
#